data_AF-D1BGW6-F1
#
_entry.id   AF-D1BGW6-F1
#
_cell.length_a   1.000
_cell.length_b   1.000
_cell.length_c   1.000
_cell.angle_alpha   90.00
_cell.angle_beta   90.00
_cell.angle_gamma   90.00
#
_symmetry.space_group_name_H-M   'P 1'
#
loop_
_entity.id
_entity.type
_entity.pdbx_description
1 polymer ?
#
loop_
_entity_poly.entity_id
_entity_poly.type
_entity_poly.pdbx_seq_one_letter_code
_entity_poly.pdbx_strand_id
1 'polypeptide(L)'
;MTTLAYLLADTPRVGPLVTPRSPGCTGAAWASLLRDGYLVEVRDGYALVAGVAESAGLRACTFAQEVTGGLVLARSWAAWVHTGGPPPRGRTCVVYRPGTSRPKARAWLDAVQAPLRPWDVTELGGVALTTPVRTAMDLATWSTEDDARRALLRLAAAGTDLGEAALQLDRTAGWRGSAVARRRIDEARRAAGTQAWTTGSAAFEPVMR
;
A
#
# COMPACT_ATOMS: atom_id res chain seq x y z
N MET A 1 -2.64 44.78 -20.81
CA MET A 1 -2.05 44.15 -22.02
C MET A 1 -1.41 42.84 -21.60
N THR A 2 -2.08 41.71 -21.85
CA THR A 2 -1.57 40.37 -21.54
C THR A 2 -0.64 39.94 -22.67
N THR A 3 0.66 39.88 -22.41
CA THR A 3 1.68 39.53 -23.42
C THR A 3 1.57 38.05 -23.79
N LEU A 4 1.81 37.69 -25.06
CA LEU A 4 1.82 36.30 -25.56
C LEU A 4 2.66 35.34 -24.68
N ALA A 5 3.73 35.86 -24.06
CA ALA A 5 4.58 35.15 -23.10
C ALA A 5 3.85 34.65 -21.84
N TYR A 6 2.75 35.31 -21.43
CA TYR A 6 1.93 34.90 -20.29
C TYR A 6 1.00 33.72 -20.63
N LEU A 7 0.55 33.62 -21.90
CA LEU A 7 -0.22 32.48 -22.40
C LEU A 7 0.68 31.26 -22.69
N LEU A 8 1.96 31.49 -22.99
CA LEU A 8 2.99 30.47 -23.14
C LEU A 8 3.72 30.16 -21.81
N ALA A 9 3.20 30.64 -20.68
CA ALA A 9 3.71 30.26 -19.37
C ALA A 9 3.72 28.73 -19.26
N ASP A 10 4.85 28.20 -18.79
CA ASP A 10 5.17 26.77 -18.69
C ASP A 10 3.92 25.98 -18.33
N THR A 11 3.45 25.13 -19.26
CA THR A 11 2.21 24.40 -19.06
C THR A 11 2.34 23.64 -17.74
N PRO A 12 1.44 23.84 -16.77
CA PRO A 12 1.61 23.24 -15.46
C PRO A 12 1.75 21.74 -15.65
N ARG A 13 2.92 21.20 -15.29
CA ARG A 13 3.19 19.77 -15.40
C ARG A 13 2.30 19.07 -14.39
N VAL A 14 1.16 18.58 -14.86
CA VAL A 14 0.31 17.71 -14.06
C VAL A 14 1.05 16.38 -13.97
N GLY A 15 1.47 16.01 -12.76
CA GLY A 15 1.99 14.67 -12.51
C GLY A 15 0.96 13.61 -12.92
N PRO A 16 1.36 12.34 -13.07
CA PRO A 16 0.44 11.29 -13.51
C PRO A 16 -0.75 11.08 -12.57
N LEU A 17 -0.66 11.57 -11.32
CA LEU A 17 -1.72 11.52 -10.32
C LEU A 17 -2.59 12.78 -10.37
N VAL A 18 -3.88 12.57 -10.62
CA VAL A 18 -4.91 13.61 -10.72
C VAL A 18 -5.88 13.48 -9.54
N THR A 19 -6.35 14.60 -9.03
CA THR A 19 -7.38 14.68 -8.00
C THR A 19 -8.50 15.65 -8.45
N PRO A 20 -9.68 15.63 -7.82
CA PRO A 20 -10.71 16.64 -8.08
C PRO A 20 -10.29 18.09 -7.77
N ARG A 21 -9.13 18.29 -7.13
CA ARG A 21 -8.55 19.61 -6.84
C ARG A 21 -7.39 19.97 -7.76
N SER A 22 -7.05 19.09 -8.71
CA SER A 22 -6.01 19.38 -9.70
C SER A 22 -6.42 20.59 -10.56
N PRO A 23 -5.48 21.48 -10.92
CA PRO A 23 -5.77 22.63 -11.77
C PRO A 23 -6.51 22.22 -13.05
N GLY A 24 -7.58 22.94 -13.40
CA GLY A 24 -8.41 22.64 -14.57
C GLY A 24 -9.40 21.48 -14.40
N CYS A 25 -9.37 20.76 -13.26
CA CYS A 25 -10.27 19.64 -12.99
C CYS A 25 -11.47 20.10 -12.16
N THR A 26 -12.57 20.47 -12.82
CA THR A 26 -13.87 20.67 -12.13
C THR A 26 -14.47 19.32 -11.72
N GLY A 27 -15.46 19.30 -10.82
CA GLY A 27 -16.15 18.05 -10.45
C GLY A 27 -16.83 17.36 -11.65
N ALA A 28 -17.38 18.13 -12.60
CA ALA A 28 -17.96 17.59 -13.82
C ALA A 28 -16.89 17.06 -14.79
N ALA A 29 -15.74 17.74 -14.89
CA ALA A 29 -14.59 17.27 -15.67
C ALA A 29 -14.04 15.96 -15.10
N TRP A 30 -13.84 15.88 -13.78
CA TRP A 30 -13.43 14.66 -13.09
C TRP A 30 -14.34 13.47 -13.41
N ALA A 31 -15.66 13.66 -13.21
CA ALA A 31 -16.64 12.60 -13.46
C ALA A 31 -16.66 12.16 -14.93
N SER A 32 -16.56 13.11 -15.87
CA SER A 32 -16.51 12.80 -17.31
C SER A 32 -15.23 12.04 -17.66
N LEU A 33 -14.07 12.48 -17.18
CA LEU A 33 -12.78 11.84 -17.45
C LEU A 33 -12.70 10.41 -16.89
N LEU A 34 -13.28 10.15 -15.71
CA LEU A 34 -13.41 8.79 -15.17
C LEU A 34 -14.35 7.93 -16.01
N ARG A 35 -15.55 8.43 -16.32
CA ARG A 35 -16.55 7.70 -17.10
C ARG A 35 -16.03 7.34 -18.49
N ASP A 36 -15.33 8.27 -19.12
CA ASP A 36 -14.82 8.14 -20.48
C ASP A 36 -13.48 7.39 -20.52
N GLY A 37 -12.95 6.96 -19.37
CA GLY A 37 -11.77 6.10 -19.25
C GLY A 37 -10.43 6.82 -19.41
N TYR A 38 -10.39 8.15 -19.40
CA TYR A 38 -9.16 8.95 -19.44
C TYR A 38 -8.45 8.99 -18.08
N LEU A 39 -9.20 8.75 -17.00
CA LEU A 39 -8.68 8.57 -15.65
C LEU A 39 -9.04 7.18 -15.14
N VAL A 40 -8.10 6.54 -14.46
CA VAL A 40 -8.29 5.27 -13.77
C VAL A 40 -8.12 5.50 -12.29
N GLU A 41 -9.20 5.31 -11.52
CA GLU A 41 -9.18 5.55 -10.09
C GLU A 41 -8.27 4.55 -9.35
N VAL A 42 -7.36 5.08 -8.55
CA VAL A 42 -6.43 4.30 -7.72
C VAL A 42 -7.02 4.11 -6.32
N ARG A 43 -7.57 5.19 -5.76
CA ARG A 43 -8.39 5.20 -4.54
C ARG A 43 -9.32 6.40 -4.58
N ASP A 44 -10.31 6.43 -3.69
CA ASP A 44 -11.27 7.53 -3.58
C ASP A 44 -10.60 8.91 -3.66
N GLY A 45 -10.94 9.67 -4.70
CA GLY A 45 -10.44 11.02 -4.96
C GLY A 45 -9.03 11.12 -5.57
N TYR A 46 -8.44 10.01 -5.99
CA TYR A 46 -7.12 9.94 -6.62
C TYR A 46 -7.15 8.99 -7.83
N ALA A 47 -6.81 9.51 -9.00
CA ALA A 47 -6.80 8.75 -10.24
C ALA A 47 -5.50 8.95 -11.00
N LEU A 48 -5.10 7.95 -11.78
CA LEU A 48 -4.01 8.05 -12.73
C LEU A 48 -4.55 8.38 -14.12
N VAL A 49 -3.75 9.11 -14.90
CA VAL A 49 -3.98 9.22 -16.34
C VAL A 49 -3.93 7.83 -16.97
N ALA A 50 -4.89 7.53 -17.84
CA ALA A 50 -4.96 6.25 -18.53
C ALA A 50 -3.66 5.94 -19.29
N GLY A 51 -3.23 4.69 -19.23
CA GLY A 51 -1.96 4.23 -19.82
C GLY A 51 -0.73 4.39 -18.91
N VAL A 52 -0.83 5.11 -17.79
CA VAL A 52 0.23 5.12 -16.77
C VAL A 52 0.21 3.80 -16.00
N ALA A 53 1.34 3.10 -15.99
CA ALA A 53 1.49 1.90 -15.17
C ALA A 53 1.47 2.26 -13.67
N GLU A 54 0.52 1.70 -12.95
CA GLU A 54 0.39 1.90 -11.52
C GLU A 54 1.57 1.24 -10.77
N SER A 55 2.27 2.03 -9.96
CA SER A 55 3.39 1.56 -9.13
C SER A 55 3.11 1.74 -7.64
N ALA A 56 3.86 1.04 -6.79
CA ALA A 56 3.79 1.21 -5.35
C ALA A 56 4.07 2.67 -4.94
N GLY A 57 5.03 3.33 -5.61
CA GLY A 57 5.30 4.76 -5.40
C GLY A 57 4.10 5.65 -5.72
N LEU A 58 3.41 5.40 -6.84
CA LEU A 58 2.22 6.17 -7.21
C LEU A 58 1.06 5.95 -6.23
N ARG A 59 0.85 4.70 -5.77
CA ARG A 59 -0.11 4.42 -4.69
C ARG A 59 0.25 5.15 -3.40
N ALA A 60 1.53 5.15 -3.03
CA ALA A 60 2.01 5.82 -1.83
C ALA A 60 1.78 7.34 -1.89
N CYS A 61 2.01 7.98 -3.04
CA CYS A 61 1.77 9.42 -3.24
C CYS A 61 0.33 9.84 -2.91
N THR A 62 -0.64 8.94 -3.02
CA THR A 62 -2.04 9.24 -2.65
C THR A 62 -2.21 9.55 -1.14
N PHE A 63 -1.22 9.24 -0.31
CA PHE A 63 -1.21 9.51 1.14
C PHE A 63 -0.32 10.69 1.56
N ALA A 64 0.36 11.38 0.63
CA ALA A 64 1.38 12.38 0.95
C ALA A 64 0.86 13.52 1.84
N GLN A 65 -0.42 13.87 1.73
CA GLN A 65 -1.05 14.90 2.56
C GLN A 65 -1.61 14.36 3.90
N GLU A 66 -1.75 13.05 4.03
CA GLU A 66 -2.34 12.37 5.19
C GLU A 66 -1.28 11.85 6.16
N VAL A 67 -0.19 11.32 5.63
CA VAL A 67 0.90 10.70 6.37
C VAL A 67 2.07 11.68 6.43
N THR A 68 2.03 12.56 7.44
CA THR A 68 3.03 13.61 7.67
C THR A 68 3.53 13.55 9.11
N GLY A 69 4.63 14.26 9.43
CA GLY A 69 5.05 14.47 10.82
C GLY A 69 5.48 13.20 11.57
N GLY A 70 6.19 12.29 10.89
CA GLY A 70 6.71 11.06 11.50
C GLY A 70 5.68 9.94 11.65
N LEU A 71 4.47 10.11 11.10
CA LEU A 71 3.50 9.04 10.91
C LEU A 71 4.01 8.04 9.86
N VAL A 72 3.68 6.77 10.07
CA VAL A 72 4.05 5.67 9.18
C VAL A 72 2.78 4.92 8.77
N LEU A 73 2.49 4.86 7.46
CA LEU A 73 1.36 4.08 6.95
C LEU A 73 1.56 2.59 7.24
N ALA A 74 0.52 1.89 7.71
CA ALA A 74 0.65 0.51 8.17
C ALA A 74 -0.52 -0.40 7.74
N ARG A 75 -0.37 -1.69 8.05
CA ARG A 75 -1.39 -2.75 7.89
C ARG A 75 -1.95 -2.81 6.46
N SER A 76 -3.28 -2.90 6.32
CA SER A 76 -3.97 -3.13 5.05
C SER A 76 -3.63 -2.09 3.99
N TRP A 77 -3.49 -0.82 4.37
CA TRP A 77 -3.12 0.25 3.46
C TRP A 77 -1.65 0.17 3.03
N ALA A 78 -0.72 -0.16 3.93
CA ALA A 78 0.67 -0.42 3.54
C ALA A 78 0.78 -1.66 2.62
N ALA A 79 0.02 -2.73 2.91
CA ALA A 79 -0.03 -3.92 2.07
C ALA A 79 -0.57 -3.60 0.67
N TRP A 80 -1.60 -2.77 0.57
CA TRP A 80 -2.12 -2.30 -0.70
C TRP A 80 -1.10 -1.44 -1.46
N VAL A 81 -0.39 -0.54 -0.79
CA VAL A 81 0.70 0.21 -1.43
C VAL A 81 1.76 -0.74 -2.00
N HIS A 82 2.18 -1.77 -1.25
CA HIS A 82 3.18 -2.73 -1.74
C HIS A 82 2.67 -3.62 -2.88
N THR A 83 1.42 -4.08 -2.81
CA THR A 83 0.94 -5.19 -3.66
C THR A 83 -0.06 -4.77 -4.74
N GLY A 84 -0.67 -3.60 -4.62
CA GLY A 84 -1.74 -3.14 -5.50
C GLY A 84 -3.06 -3.88 -5.29
N GLY A 85 -3.87 -3.92 -6.35
CA GLY A 85 -5.22 -4.50 -6.33
C GLY A 85 -6.26 -3.55 -5.73
N PRO A 86 -7.46 -4.07 -5.37
CA PRO A 86 -8.53 -3.23 -4.84
C PRO A 86 -8.12 -2.54 -3.53
N PRO A 87 -8.33 -1.21 -3.40
CA PRO A 87 -8.00 -0.50 -2.17
C PRO A 87 -8.83 -1.02 -0.98
N PRO A 88 -8.23 -1.10 0.22
CA PRO A 88 -8.95 -1.42 1.44
C PRO A 88 -10.12 -0.46 1.69
N ARG A 89 -11.14 -0.95 2.39
CA ARG A 89 -12.24 -0.11 2.91
C ARG A 89 -11.95 0.30 4.35
N GLY A 90 -12.45 1.47 4.74
CA GLY A 90 -12.38 1.95 6.11
C GLY A 90 -11.24 2.93 6.37
N ARG A 91 -10.86 3.07 7.65
CA ARG A 91 -9.91 4.09 8.10
C ARG A 91 -8.48 3.79 7.64
N THR A 92 -7.73 4.83 7.32
CA THR A 92 -6.29 4.77 7.05
C THR A 92 -5.55 4.48 8.34
N CYS A 93 -4.87 3.33 8.41
CA CYS A 93 -4.10 2.96 9.61
C CYS A 93 -2.70 3.59 9.54
N VAL A 94 -2.35 4.38 10.56
CA VAL A 94 -1.01 4.94 10.72
C VAL A 94 -0.44 4.57 12.07
N VAL A 95 0.87 4.39 12.12
CA VAL A 95 1.63 4.17 13.34
C VAL A 95 2.39 5.44 13.69
N TYR A 96 2.36 5.81 14.97
CA TYR A 96 3.24 6.81 15.56
C TYR A 96 4.07 6.16 16.67
N ARG A 97 5.29 6.65 16.88
CA ARG A 97 6.24 6.04 17.81
C ARG A 97 5.91 6.44 19.27
N PRO A 98 6.26 5.61 20.26
CA PRO A 98 6.27 6.03 21.65
C PRO A 98 7.15 7.27 21.85
N GLY A 99 6.72 8.19 22.71
CA GLY A 99 7.44 9.44 22.99
C GLY A 99 7.23 10.56 21.96
N THR A 100 6.46 10.34 20.89
CA THR A 100 6.05 11.42 19.96
C THR A 100 4.64 11.90 20.25
N SER A 101 4.32 13.13 19.82
CA SER A 101 2.96 13.67 19.93
C SER A 101 1.95 12.79 19.20
N ARG A 102 0.84 12.48 19.89
CA ARG A 102 -0.27 11.75 19.28
C ARG A 102 -0.89 12.60 18.15
N PRO A 103 -1.11 12.04 16.95
CA PRO A 103 -1.79 12.77 15.89
C PRO A 103 -3.21 13.16 16.29
N LYS A 104 -3.66 14.32 15.80
CA LYS A 104 -5.03 14.80 16.02
C LYS A 104 -6.04 13.77 15.49
N ALA A 105 -7.06 13.45 16.28
CA ALA A 105 -8.11 12.54 15.88
C ALA A 105 -8.86 13.05 14.63
N ARG A 106 -9.05 12.18 13.64
CA ARG A 106 -9.81 12.43 12.41
C ARG A 106 -10.68 11.22 12.12
N ALA A 107 -11.87 11.43 11.55
CA ALA A 107 -12.84 10.35 11.31
C ALA A 107 -12.32 9.24 10.37
N TRP A 108 -11.42 9.59 9.45
CA TRP A 108 -10.81 8.69 8.48
C TRP A 108 -9.52 8.02 8.99
N LEU A 109 -8.99 8.40 10.15
CA LEU A 109 -7.67 7.99 10.63
C LEU A 109 -7.79 6.98 11.77
N ASP A 110 -7.09 5.85 11.66
CA ASP A 110 -6.84 4.90 12.74
C ASP A 110 -5.37 5.01 13.17
N ALA A 111 -5.11 5.84 14.20
CA ALA A 111 -3.76 6.08 14.70
C ALA A 111 -3.42 5.15 15.86
N VAL A 112 -2.41 4.30 15.67
CA VAL A 112 -1.94 3.32 16.65
C VAL A 112 -0.55 3.69 17.14
N GLN A 113 -0.32 3.59 18.45
CA GLN A 113 1.02 3.73 19.00
C GLN A 113 1.71 2.38 18.99
N ALA A 114 2.87 2.29 18.35
CA ALA A 114 3.68 1.08 18.38
C ALA A 114 5.17 1.38 18.18
N PRO A 115 6.08 0.60 18.79
CA PRO A 115 7.50 0.71 18.50
C PRO A 115 7.75 0.31 17.03
N LEU A 116 8.48 1.18 16.33
CA LEU A 116 8.99 0.97 14.98
C LEU A 116 10.48 1.22 14.98
N ARG A 117 11.25 0.19 14.64
CA ARG A 117 12.69 0.30 14.41
C ARG A 117 12.93 0.99 13.05
N PRO A 118 14.10 1.59 12.81
CA PRO A 118 14.38 2.23 11.52
C PRO A 118 14.16 1.29 10.31
N TRP A 119 14.54 0.02 10.43
CA TRP A 119 14.35 -0.99 9.39
C TRP A 119 12.94 -1.58 9.29
N ASP A 120 12.03 -1.22 10.20
CA ASP A 120 10.61 -1.55 10.07
C ASP A 120 9.89 -0.58 9.09
N VAL A 121 10.59 0.47 8.65
CA VAL A 121 10.03 1.57 7.84
C VAL A 121 10.77 1.66 6.52
N THR A 122 10.02 1.89 5.45
CA THR A 122 10.52 2.26 4.13
C THR A 122 9.80 3.51 3.65
N GLU A 123 10.35 4.18 2.65
CA GLU A 123 9.76 5.37 2.05
C GLU A 123 9.49 5.11 0.56
N LEU A 124 8.26 5.34 0.13
CA LEU A 124 7.85 5.26 -1.27
C LEU A 124 7.07 6.51 -1.61
N GLY A 125 7.41 7.16 -2.72
CA GLY A 125 6.71 8.38 -3.15
C GLY A 125 6.70 9.50 -2.10
N GLY A 126 7.75 9.59 -1.28
CA GLY A 126 7.85 10.57 -0.17
C GLY A 126 6.98 10.24 1.05
N VAL A 127 6.38 9.05 1.12
CA VAL A 127 5.53 8.61 2.21
C VAL A 127 6.21 7.48 2.99
N ALA A 128 6.34 7.66 4.30
CA ALA A 128 6.81 6.61 5.19
C ALA A 128 5.72 5.55 5.41
N LEU A 129 6.09 4.29 5.23
CA LEU A 129 5.21 3.15 5.47
C LEU A 129 6.00 1.97 6.05
N THR A 130 5.31 1.00 6.66
CA THR A 130 5.97 -0.20 7.15
C THR A 130 6.52 -1.03 6.00
N THR A 131 7.68 -1.66 6.20
CA THR A 131 8.27 -2.59 5.21
C THR A 131 7.30 -3.75 4.92
N PRO A 132 7.43 -4.46 3.78
CA PRO A 132 6.57 -5.62 3.50
C PRO A 132 6.61 -6.69 4.60
N VAL A 133 7.81 -6.96 5.14
CA VAL A 133 8.03 -7.90 6.26
C VAL A 133 7.29 -7.44 7.52
N ARG A 134 7.46 -6.17 7.91
CA ARG A 134 6.73 -5.61 9.06
C ARG A 134 5.23 -5.60 8.84
N THR A 135 4.78 -5.26 7.64
CA THR A 135 3.37 -5.28 7.24
C THR A 135 2.77 -6.66 7.39
N ALA A 136 3.48 -7.71 6.98
CA ALA A 136 3.06 -9.10 7.17
C ALA A 136 2.86 -9.44 8.65
N MET A 137 3.80 -9.04 9.53
CA MET A 137 3.67 -9.22 10.98
C MET A 137 2.44 -8.49 11.54
N ASP A 138 2.23 -7.23 11.15
CA ASP A 138 1.11 -6.42 11.63
C ASP A 138 -0.24 -7.03 11.19
N LEU A 139 -0.36 -7.44 9.92
CA LEU A 139 -1.58 -8.06 9.40
C LEU A 139 -1.89 -9.40 10.06
N ALA A 140 -0.88 -10.27 10.20
CA ALA A 140 -1.05 -11.58 10.83
C ALA A 140 -1.58 -11.44 12.28
N THR A 141 -1.18 -10.37 12.96
CA THR A 141 -1.53 -10.09 14.35
C THR A 141 -2.89 -9.42 14.51
N TRP A 142 -3.21 -8.44 13.68
CA TRP A 142 -4.29 -7.48 13.96
C TRP A 142 -5.47 -7.59 12.99
N SER A 143 -5.35 -8.36 11.92
CA SER A 143 -6.44 -8.57 10.97
C SER A 143 -7.29 -9.80 11.33
N THR A 144 -8.50 -9.85 10.74
CA THR A 144 -9.31 -11.08 10.74
C THR A 144 -8.54 -12.21 10.05
N GLU A 145 -8.93 -13.46 10.30
CA GLU A 145 -8.27 -14.62 9.72
C GLU A 145 -8.22 -14.56 8.19
N ASP A 146 -9.38 -14.27 7.58
CA ASP A 146 -9.52 -14.18 6.13
C ASP A 146 -8.77 -13.01 5.52
N ASP A 147 -8.79 -11.84 6.16
CA ASP A 147 -8.05 -10.67 5.68
C ASP A 147 -6.55 -10.90 5.79
N ALA A 148 -6.08 -11.45 6.91
CA ALA A 148 -4.68 -11.80 7.10
C ALA A 148 -4.22 -12.78 6.03
N ARG A 149 -4.96 -13.88 5.81
CA ARG A 149 -4.63 -14.88 4.79
C ARG A 149 -4.54 -14.26 3.39
N ARG A 150 -5.55 -13.48 2.96
CA ARG A 150 -5.54 -12.83 1.65
C ARG A 150 -4.38 -11.87 1.48
N ALA A 151 -4.13 -11.03 2.47
CA ALA A 151 -3.08 -10.01 2.39
C ALA A 151 -1.67 -10.63 2.43
N LEU A 152 -1.44 -11.66 3.25
CA LEU A 152 -0.17 -12.39 3.30
C LEU A 152 0.14 -13.10 1.99
N LEU A 153 -0.87 -13.72 1.35
CA LEU A 153 -0.69 -14.34 0.02
C LEU A 153 -0.36 -13.31 -1.05
N ARG A 154 -0.97 -12.12 -1.03
CA ARG A 154 -0.61 -11.02 -1.94
C ARG A 154 0.80 -10.51 -1.71
N LEU A 155 1.22 -10.37 -0.45
CA LEU A 155 2.59 -9.97 -0.12
C LEU A 155 3.59 -11.01 -0.62
N ALA A 156 3.32 -12.31 -0.42
CA ALA A 156 4.15 -13.39 -0.94
C ALA A 156 4.22 -13.37 -2.48
N ALA A 157 3.09 -13.20 -3.16
CA ALA A 157 3.05 -13.09 -4.62
C ALA A 157 3.80 -11.86 -5.15
N ALA A 158 3.88 -10.79 -4.37
CA ALA A 158 4.69 -9.60 -4.66
C ALA A 158 6.17 -9.76 -4.26
N GLY A 159 6.60 -10.94 -3.80
CA GLY A 159 8.00 -11.25 -3.48
C GLY A 159 8.40 -11.02 -2.02
N THR A 160 7.45 -10.79 -1.11
CA THR A 160 7.77 -10.68 0.32
C THR A 160 8.16 -12.05 0.90
N ASP A 161 9.32 -12.13 1.56
CA ASP A 161 9.72 -13.32 2.29
C ASP A 161 8.94 -13.45 3.60
N LEU A 162 7.90 -14.29 3.58
CA LEU A 162 7.12 -14.62 4.78
C LEU A 162 7.93 -15.40 5.83
N GLY A 163 8.99 -16.11 5.42
CA GLY A 163 9.93 -16.75 6.33
C GLY A 163 10.74 -15.73 7.13
N GLU A 164 11.20 -14.66 6.48
CA GLU A 164 11.83 -13.54 7.17
C GLU A 164 10.88 -12.87 8.18
N ALA A 165 9.62 -12.66 7.80
CA ALA A 165 8.61 -12.10 8.71
C ALA A 165 8.38 -12.98 9.95
N ALA A 166 8.35 -14.30 9.78
CA ALA A 166 8.30 -15.25 10.88
C ALA A 166 9.53 -15.16 11.80
N LEU A 167 10.74 -15.16 11.22
CA LEU A 167 11.98 -15.06 11.99
C LEU A 167 12.08 -13.73 12.76
N GLN A 168 11.65 -12.62 12.14
CA GLN A 168 11.65 -11.31 12.78
C GLN A 168 10.60 -11.24 13.90
N LEU A 169 9.44 -11.86 13.71
CA LEU A 169 8.43 -12.00 14.75
C LEU A 169 8.97 -12.75 15.96
N ASP A 170 9.63 -13.90 15.75
CA ASP A 170 10.21 -14.73 16.82
C ASP A 170 11.31 -13.99 17.60
N ARG A 171 12.07 -13.12 16.93
CA ARG A 171 13.12 -12.27 17.56
C ARG A 171 12.56 -11.05 18.28
N THR A 172 11.29 -10.71 18.09
CA THR A 172 10.70 -9.51 18.68
C THR A 172 10.09 -9.85 20.04
N ALA A 173 10.83 -9.54 21.10
CA ALA A 173 10.38 -9.74 22.47
C ALA A 173 9.06 -8.99 22.75
N GLY A 174 8.11 -9.67 23.37
CA GLY A 174 6.85 -9.07 23.81
C GLY A 174 5.87 -8.72 22.68
N TRP A 175 6.03 -9.28 21.48
CA TRP A 175 5.06 -9.07 20.41
C TRP A 175 3.69 -9.68 20.77
N ARG A 176 2.67 -8.82 20.87
CA ARG A 176 1.32 -9.26 21.22
C ARG A 176 0.78 -10.23 20.17
N GLY A 177 0.24 -11.37 20.60
CA GLY A 177 -0.38 -12.34 19.69
C GLY A 177 0.61 -13.06 18.77
N SER A 178 1.89 -13.11 19.14
CA SER A 178 2.96 -13.74 18.34
C SER A 178 2.62 -15.18 17.92
N ALA A 179 2.06 -16.01 18.80
CA ALA A 179 1.68 -17.39 18.47
C ALA A 179 0.65 -17.47 17.32
N VAL A 180 -0.39 -16.62 17.35
CA VAL A 180 -1.42 -16.58 16.30
C VAL A 180 -0.84 -16.01 15.00
N ALA A 181 -0.08 -14.92 15.10
CA ALA A 181 0.57 -14.31 13.95
C ALA A 181 1.55 -15.27 13.27
N ARG A 182 2.36 -16.00 14.05
CA ARG A 182 3.30 -17.02 13.58
C ARG A 182 2.59 -18.12 12.82
N ARG A 183 1.52 -18.67 13.38
CA ARG A 183 0.70 -19.71 12.75
C ARG A 183 0.17 -19.24 11.39
N ARG A 184 -0.41 -18.04 11.33
CA ARG A 184 -0.98 -17.46 10.10
C ARG A 184 0.07 -17.22 9.02
N ILE A 185 1.26 -16.74 9.40
CA ILE A 185 2.40 -16.56 8.48
C ILE A 185 2.84 -17.91 7.92
N ASP A 186 2.96 -18.95 8.75
CA ASP A 186 3.33 -20.29 8.31
C ASP A 186 2.30 -20.93 7.36
N GLU A 187 1.02 -20.78 7.66
CA GLU A 187 -0.08 -21.25 6.80
C GLU A 187 -0.02 -20.57 5.43
N ALA A 188 0.12 -19.25 5.40
CA ALA A 188 0.24 -18.50 4.15
C ALA A 188 1.51 -18.88 3.37
N ARG A 189 2.65 -19.08 4.04
CA ARG A 189 3.91 -19.51 3.42
C ARG A 189 3.78 -20.89 2.79
N ARG A 190 3.15 -21.86 3.46
CA ARG A 190 2.88 -23.18 2.89
C ARG A 190 1.98 -23.08 1.65
N ALA A 191 0.90 -22.31 1.74
CA ALA A 191 -0.03 -22.12 0.63
C ALA A 191 0.63 -21.46 -0.60
N ALA A 192 1.48 -20.45 -0.39
CA ALA A 192 2.22 -19.80 -1.46
C ALA A 192 3.22 -20.75 -2.14
N GLY A 193 3.90 -21.60 -1.36
CA GLY A 193 4.79 -22.64 -1.88
C GLY A 193 4.05 -23.65 -2.76
N THR A 194 2.85 -24.08 -2.35
CA THR A 194 2.01 -24.97 -3.17
C THR A 194 1.56 -24.29 -4.47
N GLN A 195 1.16 -23.02 -4.44
CA GLN A 195 0.76 -22.28 -5.66
C GLN A 195 1.92 -22.13 -6.65
N ALA A 196 3.13 -21.86 -6.17
CA ALA A 196 4.31 -21.78 -7.02
C ALA A 196 4.60 -23.14 -7.71
N TRP A 197 4.44 -24.25 -7.00
CA TRP A 197 4.61 -25.59 -7.55
C TRP A 197 3.57 -25.92 -8.64
N THR A 198 2.29 -25.58 -8.41
CA THR A 198 1.23 -25.82 -9.40
C THR A 198 1.41 -24.98 -10.67
N THR A 199 1.75 -23.69 -10.54
CA THR A 199 1.99 -22.79 -11.69
C THR A 199 3.24 -23.20 -12.48
N GLY A 200 4.29 -23.67 -11.80
CA GLY A 200 5.51 -24.17 -12.44
C GLY A 200 5.33 -25.53 -13.14
N SER A 201 4.46 -26.41 -12.61
CA SER A 201 4.20 -27.74 -13.19
C SER A 201 3.41 -27.68 -14.50
N ALA A 202 2.52 -26.68 -14.67
CA ALA A 202 1.78 -26.46 -15.91
C ALA A 202 2.66 -25.98 -17.10
N ALA A 203 3.92 -25.61 -16.86
CA ALA A 203 4.87 -25.20 -17.90
C ALA A 203 5.67 -26.37 -18.51
N PHE A 204 5.47 -27.61 -18.04
CA PHE A 204 6.15 -28.80 -18.52
C PHE A 204 5.18 -29.70 -19.30
N GLU A 205 4.73 -29.27 -20.49
CA GLU A 205 4.26 -30.24 -21.48
C GLU A 205 5.50 -30.89 -22.14
N PRO A 206 5.73 -32.20 -21.98
CA PRO A 206 6.79 -32.86 -22.69
C PRO A 206 6.36 -32.97 -24.15
N VAL A 207 7.07 -32.30 -25.05
CA VAL A 207 7.02 -32.58 -26.49
C VAL A 207 7.61 -33.98 -26.69
N MET A 208 6.76 -35.00 -26.58
CA MET A 208 7.07 -36.35 -27.06
C MET A 208 6.95 -36.33 -28.58
N ARG A 209 8.10 -36.48 -29.24
CA ARG A 209 8.24 -36.76 -30.67
C ARG A 209 7.91 -38.22 -30.97
#